data_AF-A0A0U3K1S1-F1
#
_entry.id   AF-A0A0U3K1S1-F1
#
_cell.length_a   1.000
_cell.length_b   1.000
_cell.length_c   1.000
_cell.angle_alpha   90.00
_cell.angle_beta   90.00
_cell.angle_gamma   90.00
#
_symmetry.space_group_name_H-M   'P 1'
#
loop_
_entity.id
_entity.type
_entity.pdbx_description
1 polymer ?
#
loop_
_entity_poly.entity_id
_entity_poly.type
_entity_poly.pdbx_seq_one_letter_code
_entity_poly.pdbx_strand_id
1 'polypeptide(L)'
;MLSFLRRLKLSYSVYNVFQHRKLVHNLPLYERLGLNKQYFSPVSSRDFAHLPPDAGLPLVPPLAERLEASPAFQALSAESQASLLAFEENGFAVLPGYFSPETVDGINQELSQLVATKQVSLRYRNKFMFAFRHSDRIRKAGEGALRAVVAALLGHETTLFQSINFLTGSEQRTHSDSIHMSTFPLGGLAAAWVALEDITPNNGPLHYYPGSHKLPYYLNADYANEGTPWLTGDKEYTEYEATIAQKIAEAGILKQIFLAQKGDVFIWHANLMHGGEPHRDKTQTRKSMVFHYFSRAHICYHEITQRPALLG
;
A
#
# COMPACT_ATOMS: atom_id res chain seq x y z
N MET A 1 23.03 20.60 4.86
CA MET A 1 23.29 20.23 3.45
C MET A 1 22.50 19.01 2.99
N LEU A 2 22.62 17.84 3.64
CA LEU A 2 21.92 16.60 3.23
C LEU A 2 20.39 16.70 3.26
N SER A 3 19.79 17.38 4.23
CA SER A 3 18.33 17.58 4.30
C SER A 3 17.79 18.44 3.17
N PHE A 4 18.49 19.53 2.84
CA PHE A 4 18.15 20.41 1.73
C PHE A 4 18.22 19.69 0.37
N LEU A 5 19.30 18.93 0.11
CA LEU A 5 19.44 18.16 -1.13
C LEU A 5 18.35 17.10 -1.32
N ARG A 6 17.87 16.50 -0.22
CA ARG A 6 16.75 15.55 -0.24
C ARG A 6 15.41 16.23 -0.55
N ARG A 7 15.25 17.52 -0.29
CA ARG A 7 14.02 18.25 -0.62
C ARG A 7 14.04 18.83 -2.03
N LEU A 8 15.21 18.97 -2.64
CA LEU A 8 15.36 19.53 -3.97
C LEU A 8 14.75 18.61 -5.03
N LYS A 9 13.66 19.04 -5.67
CA LYS A 9 12.97 18.27 -6.71
C LYS A 9 13.88 17.90 -7.87
N LEU A 10 14.82 18.79 -8.22
CA LEU A 10 15.82 18.55 -9.26
C LEU A 10 16.68 17.32 -8.97
N SER A 11 17.04 17.04 -7.71
CA SER A 11 17.87 15.88 -7.38
C SER A 11 17.15 14.57 -7.75
N TYR A 12 15.85 14.53 -7.52
CA TYR A 12 15.00 13.40 -7.90
C TYR A 12 14.74 13.33 -9.40
N SER A 13 14.49 14.46 -10.07
CA SER A 13 14.32 14.47 -11.52
C SER A 13 15.57 13.98 -12.25
N VAL A 14 16.77 14.39 -11.81
CA VAL A 14 18.04 13.88 -12.36
C VAL A 14 18.15 12.38 -12.16
N TYR A 15 17.84 11.87 -10.96
CA TYR A 15 17.81 10.42 -10.72
C TYR A 15 16.82 9.69 -11.64
N ASN A 16 15.63 10.27 -11.86
CA ASN A 16 14.57 9.69 -12.69
C ASN A 16 14.93 9.58 -14.18
N VAL A 17 15.77 10.47 -14.71
CA VAL A 17 16.28 10.37 -16.09
C VAL A 17 16.93 9.00 -16.35
N PHE A 18 17.64 8.46 -15.35
CA PHE A 18 18.28 7.14 -15.45
C PHE A 18 17.32 5.96 -15.22
N GLN A 19 16.03 6.23 -14.95
CA GLN A 19 14.99 5.22 -14.70
C GLN A 19 13.98 5.10 -15.86
N HIS A 20 14.35 5.50 -17.08
CA HIS A 20 13.46 5.54 -18.26
C HIS A 20 12.54 4.32 -18.40
N ARG A 21 13.09 3.09 -18.39
CA ARG A 21 12.31 1.85 -18.55
C ARG A 21 11.21 1.68 -17.49
N LYS A 22 11.43 2.21 -16.29
CA LYS A 22 10.50 2.11 -15.16
C LYS A 22 9.51 3.26 -15.07
N LEU A 23 9.58 4.23 -15.99
CA LEU A 23 8.81 5.48 -15.91
C LEU A 23 8.09 5.84 -17.22
N VAL A 24 8.55 5.31 -18.36
CA VAL A 24 7.97 5.60 -19.68
C VAL A 24 6.49 5.24 -19.80
N HIS A 25 6.02 4.29 -18.98
CA HIS A 25 4.61 3.89 -18.91
C HIS A 25 3.66 5.04 -18.48
N ASN A 26 4.18 6.11 -17.86
CA ASN A 26 3.38 7.26 -17.48
C ASN A 26 3.05 8.19 -18.66
N LEU A 27 3.83 8.18 -19.75
CA LEU A 27 3.65 9.13 -20.86
C LEU A 27 2.27 9.03 -21.52
N PRO A 28 1.74 7.83 -21.86
CA PRO A 28 0.40 7.73 -22.44
C PRO A 28 -0.71 8.20 -21.48
N LEU A 29 -0.50 8.06 -20.17
CA LEU A 29 -1.46 8.53 -19.16
C LEU A 29 -1.42 10.06 -19.04
N TYR A 30 -0.22 10.66 -19.05
CA TYR A 30 -0.07 12.12 -19.06
C TYR A 30 -0.71 12.75 -20.30
N GLU A 31 -0.46 12.18 -21.48
CA GLU A 31 -1.04 12.65 -22.74
C GLU A 31 -2.57 12.60 -22.71
N ARG A 32 -3.15 11.48 -22.26
CA ARG A 32 -4.61 11.32 -22.13
C ARG A 32 -5.24 12.37 -21.22
N LEU A 33 -4.52 12.79 -20.16
CA LEU A 33 -4.99 13.78 -19.19
C LEU A 33 -4.59 15.22 -19.55
N GLY A 34 -3.94 15.45 -20.69
CA GLY A 34 -3.49 16.78 -21.11
C GLY A 34 -2.37 17.37 -20.24
N LEU A 35 -1.59 16.53 -19.55
CA LEU A 35 -0.53 16.97 -18.66
C LEU A 35 0.78 17.22 -19.42
N ASN A 36 1.30 18.44 -19.34
CA ASN A 36 2.61 18.79 -19.88
C ASN A 36 3.74 18.32 -18.94
N LYS A 37 3.98 17.01 -18.89
CA LYS A 37 5.03 16.38 -18.06
C LYS A 37 5.81 15.36 -18.85
N GLN A 38 7.13 15.35 -18.63
CA GLN A 38 8.03 14.29 -19.05
C GLN A 38 8.01 13.11 -18.05
N TYR A 39 8.43 11.91 -18.47
CA TYR A 39 8.45 10.71 -17.62
C TYR A 39 9.26 10.87 -16.31
N PHE A 40 10.25 11.75 -16.31
CA PHE A 40 11.12 12.02 -15.15
C PHE A 40 10.64 13.20 -14.27
N SER A 41 9.56 13.88 -14.66
CA SER A 41 9.06 15.06 -13.98
C SER A 41 8.58 14.72 -12.56
N PRO A 42 8.69 15.67 -11.61
CA PRO A 42 7.97 15.55 -10.35
C PRO A 42 6.46 15.47 -10.60
N VAL A 43 5.77 14.74 -9.73
CA VAL A 43 4.32 14.53 -9.80
C VAL A 43 3.74 14.46 -8.39
N SER A 44 2.61 15.12 -8.19
CA SER A 44 1.90 15.23 -6.91
C SER A 44 0.40 15.42 -7.14
N SER A 45 -0.39 15.27 -6.09
CA SER A 45 -1.83 15.52 -6.09
C SER A 45 -2.24 16.86 -6.73
N ARG A 46 -1.43 17.91 -6.49
CA ARG A 46 -1.63 19.26 -7.05
C ARG A 46 -1.66 19.29 -8.58
N ASP A 47 -0.92 18.42 -9.25
CA ASP A 47 -0.87 18.39 -10.72
C ASP A 47 -2.22 18.01 -11.33
N PHE A 48 -3.11 17.41 -10.54
CA PHE A 48 -4.41 16.90 -11.00
C PHE A 48 -5.60 17.66 -10.41
N ALA A 49 -5.37 18.68 -9.57
CA ALA A 49 -6.43 19.40 -8.85
C ALA A 49 -7.47 20.10 -9.75
N HIS A 50 -7.15 20.29 -11.03
CA HIS A 50 -8.02 20.89 -12.04
C HIS A 50 -8.83 19.84 -12.84
N LEU A 51 -8.57 18.56 -12.63
CA LEU A 51 -9.22 17.45 -13.33
C LEU A 51 -10.37 16.88 -12.51
N PRO A 52 -11.40 16.31 -13.15
CA PRO A 52 -12.40 15.49 -12.46
C PRO A 52 -11.77 14.34 -11.67
N PRO A 53 -12.33 13.95 -10.50
CA PRO A 53 -11.74 12.92 -9.64
C PRO A 53 -11.52 11.57 -10.32
N ASP A 54 -12.34 11.21 -11.31
CA ASP A 54 -12.33 9.95 -12.06
C ASP A 54 -11.73 10.08 -13.47
N ALA A 55 -11.08 11.21 -13.77
CA ALA A 55 -10.58 11.51 -15.11
C ALA A 55 -9.62 10.43 -15.65
N GLY A 56 -9.92 9.95 -16.87
CA GLY A 56 -9.05 9.04 -17.61
C GLY A 56 -9.17 7.56 -17.24
N LEU A 57 -10.03 7.20 -16.28
CA LEU A 57 -10.34 5.80 -15.97
C LEU A 57 -11.40 5.22 -16.90
N PRO A 58 -11.26 3.93 -17.27
CA PRO A 58 -12.33 3.21 -17.93
C PRO A 58 -13.46 2.91 -16.94
N LEU A 59 -14.69 2.83 -17.44
CA LEU A 59 -15.81 2.32 -16.66
C LEU A 59 -15.53 0.87 -16.22
N VAL A 60 -15.84 0.57 -14.96
CA VAL A 60 -15.69 -0.77 -14.38
C VAL A 60 -17.07 -1.31 -14.00
N PRO A 61 -17.32 -2.63 -14.21
CA PRO A 61 -18.55 -3.25 -13.71
C PRO A 61 -18.67 -3.15 -12.19
N PRO A 62 -19.89 -3.31 -11.63
CA PRO A 62 -20.10 -3.40 -10.19
C PRO A 62 -19.20 -4.46 -9.53
N LEU A 63 -18.83 -4.23 -8.26
CA LEU A 63 -17.92 -5.11 -7.51
C LEU A 63 -18.31 -6.59 -7.58
N ALA A 64 -19.59 -6.90 -7.38
CA ALA A 64 -20.09 -8.28 -7.39
C ALA A 64 -19.80 -8.97 -8.72
N GLU A 65 -20.09 -8.32 -9.85
CA GLU A 65 -19.82 -8.88 -11.19
C GLU A 65 -18.33 -9.11 -11.42
N ARG A 66 -17.48 -8.16 -10.99
CA ARG A 66 -16.01 -8.29 -11.13
C ARG A 66 -15.47 -9.46 -10.29
N LEU A 67 -15.97 -9.64 -9.07
CA LEU A 67 -15.57 -10.73 -8.19
C LEU A 67 -16.08 -12.07 -8.70
N GLU A 68 -17.36 -12.17 -9.09
CA GLU A 68 -17.96 -13.38 -9.65
C GLU A 68 -17.24 -13.85 -10.93
N ALA A 69 -16.73 -12.92 -11.73
CA ALA A 69 -15.93 -13.24 -12.92
C ALA A 69 -14.51 -13.76 -12.60
N SER A 70 -14.04 -13.67 -11.35
CA SER A 70 -12.69 -14.07 -10.95
C SER A 70 -12.65 -15.52 -10.46
N PRO A 71 -11.94 -16.44 -11.15
CA PRO A 71 -11.77 -17.81 -10.66
C PRO A 71 -11.08 -17.86 -9.28
N ALA A 72 -10.22 -16.87 -9.01
CA ALA A 72 -9.54 -16.77 -7.73
C ALA A 72 -10.50 -16.43 -6.58
N PHE A 73 -11.58 -15.68 -6.84
CA PHE A 73 -12.66 -15.42 -5.87
C PHE A 73 -13.54 -16.66 -5.67
N GLN A 74 -13.93 -17.32 -6.76
CA GLN A 74 -14.79 -18.52 -6.73
C GLN A 74 -14.16 -19.68 -5.93
N ALA A 75 -12.82 -19.77 -5.91
CA ALA A 75 -12.08 -20.78 -5.16
C ALA A 75 -12.02 -20.54 -3.64
N LEU A 76 -12.48 -19.37 -3.15
CA LEU A 76 -12.41 -19.02 -1.73
C LEU A 76 -13.59 -19.57 -0.94
N SER A 77 -13.44 -19.63 0.39
CA SER A 77 -14.54 -19.96 1.30
C SER A 77 -15.67 -18.95 1.21
N ALA A 78 -16.90 -19.36 1.58
CA ALA A 78 -18.05 -18.47 1.60
C ALA A 78 -17.83 -17.25 2.53
N GLU A 79 -17.13 -17.43 3.64
CA GLU A 79 -16.75 -16.34 4.56
C GLU A 79 -15.83 -15.32 3.88
N SER A 80 -14.79 -15.79 3.19
CA SER A 80 -13.88 -14.93 2.42
C SER A 80 -14.60 -14.20 1.29
N GLN A 81 -15.49 -14.90 0.57
CA GLN A 81 -16.29 -14.30 -0.50
C GLN A 81 -17.21 -13.19 0.03
N ALA A 82 -17.91 -13.46 1.14
CA ALA A 82 -18.77 -12.46 1.79
C ALA A 82 -17.96 -11.24 2.24
N SER A 83 -16.77 -11.43 2.80
CA SER A 83 -15.91 -10.32 3.19
C SER A 83 -15.43 -9.48 2.00
N LEU A 84 -15.12 -10.11 0.86
CA LEU A 84 -14.72 -9.41 -0.36
C LEU A 84 -15.86 -8.62 -0.99
N LEU A 85 -17.09 -9.17 -1.00
CA LEU A 85 -18.28 -8.47 -1.49
C LEU A 85 -18.60 -7.20 -0.67
N ALA A 86 -18.19 -7.17 0.59
CA ALA A 86 -18.34 -5.99 1.46
C ALA A 86 -17.18 -4.99 1.37
N PHE A 87 -16.19 -5.21 0.48
CA PHE A 87 -14.95 -4.43 0.44
C PHE A 87 -15.18 -2.93 0.16
N GLU A 88 -16.05 -2.58 -0.80
CA GLU A 88 -16.34 -1.16 -1.11
C GLU A 88 -17.07 -0.45 0.03
N GLU A 89 -17.88 -1.19 0.81
CA GLU A 89 -18.59 -0.65 1.97
C GLU A 89 -17.66 -0.46 3.18
N ASN A 90 -16.81 -1.46 3.45
CA ASN A 90 -15.98 -1.53 4.66
C ASN A 90 -14.58 -0.94 4.48
N GLY A 91 -14.04 -0.93 3.27
CA GLY A 91 -12.67 -0.53 2.94
C GLY A 91 -11.62 -1.63 3.17
N PHE A 92 -12.05 -2.82 3.56
CA PHE A 92 -11.20 -3.98 3.79
C PHE A 92 -11.95 -5.30 3.56
N ALA A 93 -11.19 -6.38 3.44
CA ALA A 93 -11.68 -7.75 3.46
C ALA A 93 -10.72 -8.66 4.23
N VAL A 94 -11.27 -9.64 4.95
CA VAL A 94 -10.53 -10.68 5.67
C VAL A 94 -10.71 -12.00 4.96
N LEU A 95 -9.61 -12.71 4.70
CA LEU A 95 -9.60 -14.04 4.12
C LEU A 95 -8.99 -15.01 5.14
N PRO A 96 -9.80 -15.61 6.03
CA PRO A 96 -9.31 -16.54 7.03
C PRO A 96 -8.71 -17.79 6.40
N GLY A 97 -7.55 -18.23 6.91
CA GLY A 97 -6.86 -19.43 6.46
C GLY A 97 -6.48 -19.44 4.96
N TYR A 98 -6.36 -18.27 4.34
CA TYR A 98 -6.09 -18.15 2.90
C TYR A 98 -4.78 -18.85 2.50
N PHE A 99 -3.72 -18.68 3.29
CA PHE A 99 -2.49 -19.46 3.14
C PHE A 99 -2.45 -20.62 4.13
N SER A 100 -2.12 -21.81 3.65
CA SER A 100 -1.93 -22.97 4.53
C SER A 100 -0.75 -22.75 5.50
N PRO A 101 -0.75 -23.39 6.69
CA PRO A 101 0.37 -23.34 7.62
C PRO A 101 1.71 -23.70 6.97
N GLU A 102 1.73 -24.69 6.07
CA GLU A 102 2.94 -25.13 5.35
C GLU A 102 3.45 -24.07 4.38
N THR A 103 2.53 -23.35 3.72
CA THR A 103 2.89 -22.24 2.83
C THR A 103 3.54 -21.12 3.64
N VAL A 104 2.96 -20.78 4.78
CA VAL A 104 3.48 -19.76 5.70
C VAL A 104 4.85 -20.16 6.26
N ASP A 105 5.03 -21.41 6.66
CA ASP A 105 6.32 -21.91 7.16
C ASP A 105 7.41 -21.86 6.10
N GLY A 106 7.09 -22.24 4.86
CA GLY A 106 8.03 -22.12 3.76
C GLY A 106 8.44 -20.67 3.48
N ILE A 107 7.50 -19.71 3.58
CA ILE A 107 7.81 -18.29 3.47
C ILE A 107 8.71 -17.84 4.63
N ASN A 108 8.40 -18.19 5.87
CA ASN A 108 9.22 -17.85 7.04
C ASN A 108 10.65 -18.39 6.92
N GLN A 109 10.81 -19.62 6.42
CA GLN A 109 12.11 -20.25 6.21
C GLN A 109 12.94 -19.48 5.17
N GLU A 110 12.34 -19.17 4.01
CA GLU A 110 13.02 -18.40 2.97
C GLU A 110 13.39 -16.99 3.44
N LEU A 111 12.51 -16.33 4.18
CA LEU A 111 12.80 -15.02 4.76
C LEU A 111 14.00 -15.08 5.70
N SER A 112 14.05 -16.10 6.56
CA SER A 112 15.17 -16.33 7.47
C SER A 112 16.47 -16.57 6.70
N GLN A 113 16.42 -17.35 5.62
CA GLN A 113 17.57 -17.61 4.76
C GLN A 113 18.06 -16.35 4.01
N LEU A 114 17.14 -15.56 3.46
CA LEU A 114 17.47 -14.31 2.76
C LEU A 114 18.15 -13.31 3.70
N VAL A 115 17.70 -13.23 4.96
CA VAL A 115 18.33 -12.41 6.00
C VAL A 115 19.71 -12.97 6.37
N ALA A 116 19.83 -14.27 6.64
CA ALA A 116 21.08 -14.91 7.05
C ALA A 116 22.18 -14.79 5.97
N THR A 117 21.80 -14.90 4.70
CA THR A 117 22.70 -14.77 3.54
C THR A 117 22.90 -13.32 3.08
N LYS A 118 22.33 -12.33 3.80
CA LYS A 118 22.43 -10.89 3.51
C LYS A 118 21.95 -10.50 2.10
N GLN A 119 21.08 -11.31 1.49
CA GLN A 119 20.45 -11.00 0.20
C GLN A 119 19.41 -9.89 0.32
N VAL A 120 18.80 -9.75 1.50
CA VAL A 120 17.96 -8.61 1.87
C VAL A 120 18.58 -7.90 3.06
N SER A 121 18.50 -6.56 3.05
CA SER A 121 18.98 -5.75 4.17
C SER A 121 17.85 -5.48 5.16
N LEU A 122 18.12 -5.76 6.44
CA LEU A 122 17.26 -5.34 7.54
C LEU A 122 17.33 -3.81 7.66
N ARG A 123 16.27 -3.13 7.24
CA ARG A 123 16.09 -1.71 7.46
C ARG A 123 15.47 -1.50 8.83
N TYR A 124 15.98 -0.51 9.56
CA TYR A 124 15.47 -0.15 10.89
C TYR A 124 15.39 -1.34 11.86
N ARG A 125 16.25 -2.36 11.67
CA ARG A 125 16.36 -3.59 12.48
C ARG A 125 15.09 -4.46 12.58
N ASN A 126 14.01 -4.13 11.88
CA ASN A 126 12.73 -4.86 11.98
C ASN A 126 12.06 -5.16 10.63
N LYS A 127 12.32 -4.35 9.60
CA LYS A 127 11.64 -4.47 8.31
C LYS A 127 12.61 -4.67 7.16
N PHE A 128 12.19 -5.42 6.15
CA PHE A 128 12.94 -5.54 4.91
C PHE A 128 11.98 -5.49 3.73
N MET A 129 12.50 -4.96 2.62
CA MET A 129 11.70 -4.55 1.48
C MET A 129 11.99 -5.47 0.30
N PHE A 130 10.97 -5.70 -0.54
CA PHE A 130 11.10 -6.35 -1.84
C PHE A 130 11.64 -7.80 -1.78
N ALA A 131 11.36 -8.55 -0.71
CA ALA A 131 11.73 -9.96 -0.60
C ALA A 131 11.21 -10.82 -1.77
N PHE A 132 10.07 -10.45 -2.37
CA PHE A 132 9.53 -11.10 -3.57
C PHE A 132 10.46 -11.06 -4.80
N ARG A 133 11.44 -10.16 -4.82
CA ARG A 133 12.45 -10.10 -5.90
C ARG A 133 13.53 -11.16 -5.75
N HIS A 134 13.68 -11.72 -4.55
CA HIS A 134 14.73 -12.67 -4.19
C HIS A 134 14.22 -14.09 -3.93
N SER A 135 12.89 -14.27 -3.81
CA SER A 135 12.26 -15.57 -3.63
C SER A 135 11.10 -15.75 -4.60
N ASP A 136 11.12 -16.86 -5.34
CA ASP A 136 10.03 -17.25 -6.22
C ASP A 136 8.75 -17.66 -5.46
N ARG A 137 8.87 -18.25 -4.27
CA ARG A 137 7.69 -18.59 -3.45
C ARG A 137 7.00 -17.33 -2.96
N ILE A 138 7.74 -16.35 -2.44
CA ILE A 138 7.17 -15.07 -1.99
C ILE A 138 6.59 -14.31 -3.18
N ARG A 139 7.27 -14.33 -4.33
CA ARG A 139 6.73 -13.76 -5.58
C ARG A 139 5.42 -14.40 -5.96
N LYS A 140 5.34 -15.73 -6.00
CA LYS A 140 4.12 -16.48 -6.35
C LYS A 140 2.99 -16.22 -5.35
N ALA A 141 3.30 -16.07 -4.05
CA ALA A 141 2.31 -15.71 -3.03
C ALA A 141 1.67 -14.34 -3.31
N GLY A 142 2.48 -13.37 -3.74
CA GLY A 142 2.00 -12.03 -4.09
C GLY A 142 1.40 -11.90 -5.50
N GLU A 143 1.93 -12.58 -6.51
CA GLU A 143 1.54 -12.39 -7.93
C GLU A 143 0.50 -13.40 -8.44
N GLY A 144 0.21 -14.45 -7.67
CA GLY A 144 -0.74 -15.51 -8.00
C GLY A 144 -2.21 -15.11 -7.78
N ALA A 145 -3.02 -16.04 -7.25
CA ALA A 145 -4.46 -15.85 -7.04
C ALA A 145 -4.78 -14.59 -6.21
N LEU A 146 -3.92 -14.22 -5.26
CA LEU A 146 -4.11 -13.04 -4.42
C LEU A 146 -4.13 -11.75 -5.26
N ARG A 147 -3.24 -11.63 -6.26
CA ARG A 147 -3.23 -10.48 -7.17
C ARG A 147 -4.49 -10.44 -8.04
N ALA A 148 -5.00 -11.59 -8.46
CA ALA A 148 -6.23 -11.67 -9.24
C ALA A 148 -7.45 -11.21 -8.42
N VAL A 149 -7.52 -11.57 -7.13
CA VAL A 149 -8.52 -11.05 -6.19
C VAL A 149 -8.40 -9.53 -6.06
N VAL A 150 -7.19 -9.01 -5.81
CA VAL A 150 -6.97 -7.56 -5.69
C VAL A 150 -7.28 -6.81 -7.00
N ALA A 151 -6.98 -7.39 -8.15
CA ALA A 151 -7.34 -6.83 -9.45
C ALA A 151 -8.87 -6.74 -9.63
N ALA A 152 -9.61 -7.76 -9.19
CA ALA A 152 -11.07 -7.74 -9.22
C ALA A 152 -11.65 -6.69 -8.25
N LEU A 153 -11.05 -6.51 -7.06
CA LEU A 153 -11.43 -5.46 -6.12
C LEU A 153 -11.22 -4.05 -6.68
N LEU A 154 -10.11 -3.81 -7.38
CA LEU A 154 -9.81 -2.51 -7.98
C LEU A 154 -10.48 -2.31 -9.36
N GLY A 155 -10.96 -3.38 -10.00
CA GLY A 155 -11.53 -3.39 -11.34
C GLY A 155 -10.56 -3.10 -12.48
N HIS A 156 -9.27 -3.19 -12.22
CA HIS A 156 -8.22 -2.96 -13.20
C HIS A 156 -7.11 -4.00 -13.06
N GLU A 157 -6.33 -4.19 -14.12
CA GLU A 157 -5.11 -5.00 -14.04
C GLU A 157 -4.14 -4.39 -13.01
N THR A 158 -3.57 -5.23 -12.15
CA THR A 158 -2.66 -4.79 -11.09
C THR A 158 -1.24 -5.32 -11.23
N THR A 159 -0.29 -4.56 -10.71
CA THR A 159 1.12 -4.92 -10.59
C THR A 159 1.52 -4.98 -9.13
N LEU A 160 2.20 -6.05 -8.72
CA LEU A 160 2.85 -6.11 -7.42
C LEU A 160 3.98 -5.07 -7.38
N PHE A 161 3.75 -3.98 -6.65
CA PHE A 161 4.69 -2.87 -6.57
C PHE A 161 5.78 -3.13 -5.52
N GLN A 162 5.36 -3.59 -4.35
CA GLN A 162 6.22 -3.68 -3.18
C GLN A 162 5.78 -4.83 -2.27
N SER A 163 6.76 -5.54 -1.71
CA SER A 163 6.55 -6.29 -0.47
C SER A 163 7.30 -5.61 0.68
N ILE A 164 6.68 -5.62 1.86
CA ILE A 164 7.33 -5.26 3.12
C ILE A 164 7.12 -6.41 4.09
N ASN A 165 8.19 -6.86 4.71
CA ASN A 165 8.15 -7.95 5.67
C ASN A 165 8.63 -7.42 7.02
N PHE A 166 7.99 -7.90 8.09
CA PHE A 166 8.24 -7.48 9.47
C PHE A 166 8.58 -8.70 10.32
N LEU A 167 9.52 -8.55 11.26
CA LEU A 167 9.84 -9.58 12.26
C LEU A 167 9.13 -9.33 13.59
N THR A 168 8.76 -8.08 13.87
CA THR A 168 8.02 -7.62 15.05
C THR A 168 7.01 -6.54 14.65
N GLY A 169 6.12 -6.18 15.58
CA GLY A 169 5.11 -5.14 15.40
C GLY A 169 5.69 -3.86 14.78
N SER A 170 4.95 -3.23 13.85
CA SER A 170 5.41 -1.99 13.21
C SER A 170 5.38 -0.80 14.16
N GLU A 171 4.47 -0.81 15.15
CA GLU A 171 4.16 0.31 16.06
C GLU A 171 3.90 1.64 15.33
N GLN A 172 3.58 1.57 14.05
CA GLN A 172 3.37 2.75 13.22
C GLN A 172 2.02 3.35 13.58
N ARG A 173 1.98 4.67 13.75
CA ARG A 173 0.73 5.38 14.06
C ARG A 173 -0.26 5.25 12.91
N THR A 174 -1.52 5.57 13.19
CA THR A 174 -2.59 5.57 12.20
C THR A 174 -2.23 6.44 10.99
N HIS A 175 -2.35 5.87 9.80
CA HIS A 175 -2.13 6.55 8.53
C HIS A 175 -2.99 5.93 7.43
N SER A 176 -3.05 6.62 6.29
CA SER A 176 -3.51 6.10 5.00
C SER A 176 -2.28 5.78 4.15
N ASP A 177 -2.31 4.71 3.35
CA ASP A 177 -1.20 4.40 2.44
C ASP A 177 -1.07 5.43 1.33
N SER A 178 -2.17 6.13 1.02
CA SER A 178 -2.24 7.07 -0.09
C SER A 178 -1.21 8.20 0.06
N ILE A 179 -0.87 8.63 1.28
CA ILE A 179 0.19 9.64 1.49
C ILE A 179 1.59 9.15 1.05
N HIS A 180 1.83 7.85 1.10
CA HIS A 180 3.12 7.24 0.74
C HIS A 180 3.13 6.77 -0.71
N MET A 181 2.01 6.24 -1.17
CA MET A 181 1.78 5.56 -2.43
C MET A 181 0.44 6.04 -3.00
N SER A 182 0.48 7.21 -3.64
CA SER A 182 -0.68 7.84 -4.25
C SER A 182 -0.91 7.37 -5.67
N THR A 183 -2.15 7.57 -6.12
CA THR A 183 -2.56 7.37 -7.49
C THR A 183 -3.35 8.57 -7.99
N PHE A 184 -3.34 8.81 -9.31
CA PHE A 184 -4.35 9.63 -9.95
C PHE A 184 -5.03 8.84 -11.09
N PRO A 185 -6.37 8.82 -11.14
CA PRO A 185 -7.31 9.07 -10.03
C PRO A 185 -6.97 8.41 -8.68
N LEU A 186 -7.60 8.86 -7.59
CA LEU A 186 -7.36 8.27 -6.28
C LEU A 186 -8.03 6.89 -6.18
N GLY A 187 -7.50 5.99 -5.34
CA GLY A 187 -8.07 4.65 -5.12
C GLY A 187 -7.45 3.53 -5.98
N GLY A 188 -6.47 3.83 -6.83
CA GLY A 188 -5.76 2.86 -7.66
C GLY A 188 -4.74 1.97 -6.93
N LEU A 189 -4.81 1.86 -5.60
CA LEU A 189 -3.93 1.03 -4.76
C LEU A 189 -4.77 0.21 -3.76
N ALA A 190 -4.38 -1.04 -3.58
CA ALA A 190 -4.79 -1.86 -2.45
C ALA A 190 -3.60 -2.66 -1.93
N ALA A 191 -3.64 -3.05 -0.67
CA ALA A 191 -2.61 -3.87 -0.06
C ALA A 191 -3.20 -5.12 0.58
N ALA A 192 -2.41 -6.20 0.61
CA ALA A 192 -2.76 -7.44 1.25
C ALA A 192 -1.70 -7.77 2.31
N TRP A 193 -2.08 -7.68 3.58
CA TRP A 193 -1.26 -8.08 4.71
C TRP A 193 -1.55 -9.53 5.08
N VAL A 194 -0.49 -10.26 5.46
CA VAL A 194 -0.53 -11.69 5.70
C VAL A 194 0.10 -11.98 7.05
N ALA A 195 -0.64 -12.70 7.89
CA ALA A 195 -0.16 -13.23 9.15
C ALA A 195 0.82 -14.38 8.88
N LEU A 196 2.10 -14.19 9.21
CA LEU A 196 3.10 -15.25 9.10
C LEU A 196 3.27 -16.05 10.41
N GLU A 197 2.47 -15.71 11.42
CA GLU A 197 2.27 -16.42 12.68
C GLU A 197 0.98 -15.91 13.34
N ASP A 198 0.55 -16.54 14.43
CA ASP A 198 -0.61 -16.08 15.19
C ASP A 198 -0.35 -14.70 15.81
N ILE A 199 -1.36 -13.84 15.77
CA ILE A 199 -1.28 -12.47 16.26
C ILE A 199 -2.00 -12.37 17.60
N THR A 200 -1.31 -11.85 18.60
CA THR A 200 -1.84 -11.68 19.95
C THR A 200 -2.03 -10.20 20.27
N PRO A 201 -2.82 -9.84 21.29
CA PRO A 201 -2.89 -8.46 21.76
C PRO A 201 -1.55 -7.87 22.22
N ASN A 202 -0.52 -8.71 22.45
CA ASN A 202 0.73 -8.30 23.07
C ASN A 202 1.90 -8.17 22.08
N ASN A 203 1.79 -8.71 20.85
CA ASN A 203 2.89 -8.69 19.88
C ASN A 203 2.80 -7.56 18.82
N GLY A 204 1.91 -6.58 19.03
CA GLY A 204 1.74 -5.44 18.14
C GLY A 204 0.86 -5.75 16.91
N PRO A 205 -0.43 -6.09 17.15
CA PRO A 205 -1.40 -6.38 16.11
C PRO A 205 -1.64 -5.18 15.19
N LEU A 206 -2.20 -5.45 14.01
CA LEU A 206 -2.69 -4.39 13.12
C LEU A 206 -3.97 -3.78 13.72
N HIS A 207 -4.08 -2.46 13.70
CA HIS A 207 -5.34 -1.77 13.96
C HIS A 207 -5.84 -1.07 12.71
N TYR A 208 -7.16 -0.87 12.63
CA TYR A 208 -7.82 -0.24 11.49
C TYR A 208 -9.13 0.41 11.91
N TYR A 209 -9.68 1.24 11.03
CA TYR A 209 -10.93 1.97 11.25
C TYR A 209 -11.91 1.64 10.11
N PRO A 210 -12.87 0.73 10.31
CA PRO A 210 -13.86 0.37 9.29
C PRO A 210 -14.54 1.59 8.66
N GLY A 211 -14.70 1.59 7.33
CA GLY A 211 -15.35 2.69 6.60
C GLY A 211 -14.53 3.97 6.48
N SER A 212 -13.37 4.08 7.14
CA SER A 212 -12.53 5.28 7.09
C SER A 212 -11.94 5.57 5.71
N HIS A 213 -11.94 4.59 4.79
CA HIS A 213 -11.53 4.80 3.41
C HIS A 213 -12.43 5.77 2.65
N LYS A 214 -13.67 5.99 3.12
CA LYS A 214 -14.64 6.96 2.60
C LYS A 214 -14.37 8.40 3.08
N LEU A 215 -13.47 8.60 4.04
CA LEU A 215 -13.02 9.94 4.42
C LEU A 215 -12.26 10.60 3.26
N PRO A 216 -12.12 11.93 3.25
CA PRO A 216 -11.22 12.60 2.32
C PRO A 216 -9.81 12.00 2.35
N TYR A 217 -9.15 12.00 1.20
CA TYR A 217 -7.74 11.67 1.13
C TYR A 217 -6.93 12.84 1.67
N TYR A 218 -6.30 12.65 2.83
CA TYR A 218 -5.43 13.67 3.43
C TYR A 218 -4.01 13.54 2.84
N LEU A 219 -3.66 14.46 1.94
CA LEU A 219 -2.40 14.52 1.19
C LEU A 219 -1.58 15.73 1.63
N ASN A 220 -0.56 16.14 0.86
CA ASN A 220 0.36 17.22 1.29
C ASN A 220 -0.36 18.55 1.57
N ALA A 221 -1.39 18.89 0.80
CA ALA A 221 -2.15 20.12 0.97
C ALA A 221 -2.80 20.21 2.36
N ASP A 222 -3.31 19.08 2.86
CA ASP A 222 -4.15 19.01 4.06
C ASP A 222 -3.41 19.25 5.38
N TYR A 223 -2.07 19.23 5.36
CA TYR A 223 -1.22 19.57 6.51
C TYR A 223 -0.10 20.55 6.14
N ALA A 224 -0.31 21.35 5.09
CA ALA A 224 0.60 22.41 4.64
C ALA A 224 2.02 21.91 4.30
N ASN A 225 2.12 20.78 3.58
CA ASN A 225 3.39 20.15 3.17
C ASN A 225 3.62 20.13 1.64
N GLU A 226 2.93 20.95 0.86
CA GLU A 226 3.08 20.95 -0.61
C GLU A 226 4.49 21.36 -1.08
N GLY A 227 5.20 22.16 -0.29
CA GLY A 227 6.47 22.74 -0.67
C GLY A 227 6.33 23.87 -1.72
N THR A 228 7.31 23.98 -2.61
CA THR A 228 7.41 25.02 -3.63
C THR A 228 7.66 24.39 -5.01
N PRO A 229 7.74 25.16 -6.11
CA PRO A 229 8.14 24.61 -7.41
C PRO A 229 9.51 23.90 -7.41
N TRP A 230 10.39 24.21 -6.45
CA TRP A 230 11.77 23.71 -6.39
C TRP A 230 12.00 22.70 -5.27
N LEU A 231 11.26 22.83 -4.16
CA LEU A 231 11.45 22.03 -2.95
C LEU A 231 10.18 21.26 -2.61
N THR A 232 10.30 20.03 -2.12
CA THR A 232 9.20 19.37 -1.40
C THR A 232 8.97 20.06 -0.04
N GLY A 233 7.83 19.77 0.59
CA GLY A 233 7.53 20.30 1.92
C GLY A 233 8.58 19.94 2.98
N ASP A 234 8.59 20.71 4.06
CA ASP A 234 9.47 20.56 5.23
C ASP A 234 8.78 19.98 6.46
N LYS A 235 7.49 19.65 6.38
CA LYS A 235 6.77 19.11 7.52
C LYS A 235 7.34 17.76 7.91
N GLU A 236 7.48 17.56 9.21
CA GLU A 236 7.88 16.28 9.76
C GLU A 236 6.71 15.30 9.64
N TYR A 237 7.01 14.02 9.43
CA TYR A 237 5.97 13.01 9.26
C TYR A 237 5.03 12.92 10.47
N THR A 238 5.53 13.27 11.66
CA THR A 238 4.72 13.32 12.89
C THR A 238 3.60 14.37 12.85
N GLU A 239 3.73 15.43 12.04
CA GLU A 239 2.67 16.43 11.85
C GLU A 239 1.51 15.86 11.02
N TYR A 240 1.81 15.02 10.02
CA TYR A 240 0.79 14.26 9.29
C TYR A 240 0.08 13.28 10.23
N GLU A 241 0.82 12.49 11.02
CA GLU A 241 0.22 11.54 11.97
C GLU A 241 -0.70 12.24 13.00
N ALA A 242 -0.30 13.42 13.48
CA ALA A 242 -1.13 14.23 14.38
C ALA A 242 -2.43 14.71 13.69
N THR A 243 -2.33 15.15 12.43
CA THR A 243 -3.48 15.55 11.62
C THR A 243 -4.46 14.38 11.42
N ILE A 244 -3.95 13.19 11.08
CA ILE A 244 -4.79 11.99 10.94
C ILE A 244 -5.47 11.60 12.24
N ALA A 245 -4.74 11.65 13.36
CA ALA A 245 -5.32 11.35 14.68
C ALA A 245 -6.50 12.28 15.01
N GLN A 246 -6.35 13.58 14.73
CA GLN A 246 -7.42 14.56 14.87
C GLN A 246 -8.61 14.23 13.95
N LYS A 247 -8.37 13.96 12.66
CA LYS A 247 -9.43 13.67 11.67
C LYS A 247 -10.23 12.42 11.99
N ILE A 248 -9.57 11.38 12.49
CA ILE A 248 -10.23 10.15 12.95
C ILE A 248 -11.09 10.42 14.18
N ALA A 249 -10.59 11.20 15.14
CA ALA A 249 -11.35 11.57 16.32
C ALA A 249 -12.59 12.42 15.97
N GLU A 250 -12.45 13.39 15.07
CA GLU A 250 -13.55 14.21 14.54
C GLU A 250 -14.63 13.36 13.84
N ALA A 251 -14.21 12.34 13.09
CA ALA A 251 -15.12 11.44 12.39
C ALA A 251 -15.85 10.44 13.32
N GLY A 252 -15.40 10.29 14.57
CA GLY A 252 -16.03 9.38 15.54
C GLY A 252 -15.94 7.89 15.16
N ILE A 253 -15.03 7.51 14.27
CA ILE A 253 -14.89 6.13 13.80
C ILE A 253 -14.15 5.32 14.86
N LEU A 254 -14.70 4.16 15.23
CA LEU A 254 -14.11 3.30 16.25
C LEU A 254 -12.96 2.47 15.69
N LYS A 255 -11.86 2.43 16.44
CA LYS A 255 -10.69 1.58 16.15
C LYS A 255 -11.03 0.11 16.39
N GLN A 256 -10.64 -0.75 15.47
CA GLN A 256 -10.64 -2.21 15.63
C GLN A 256 -9.22 -2.75 15.62
N ILE A 257 -9.02 -3.90 16.28
CA ILE A 257 -7.75 -4.61 16.35
C ILE A 257 -7.92 -5.94 15.64
N PHE A 258 -7.05 -6.24 14.69
CA PHE A 258 -7.06 -7.50 13.95
C PHE A 258 -6.17 -8.55 14.63
N LEU A 259 -6.80 -9.51 15.30
CA LEU A 259 -6.13 -10.67 15.91
C LEU A 259 -6.21 -11.86 14.93
N ALA A 260 -5.27 -11.87 13.99
CA ALA A 260 -5.20 -12.86 12.93
C ALA A 260 -4.64 -14.20 13.40
N GLN A 261 -5.10 -15.29 12.79
CA GLN A 261 -4.42 -16.58 12.85
C GLN A 261 -3.36 -16.66 11.74
N LYS A 262 -2.36 -17.51 11.95
CA LYS A 262 -1.34 -17.81 10.95
C LYS A 262 -1.98 -18.21 9.62
N GLY A 263 -1.63 -17.49 8.55
CA GLY A 263 -2.14 -17.74 7.20
C GLY A 263 -3.32 -16.86 6.79
N ASP A 264 -3.93 -16.14 7.73
CA ASP A 264 -4.97 -15.15 7.41
C ASP A 264 -4.41 -14.01 6.57
N VAL A 265 -5.26 -13.50 5.68
CA VAL A 265 -4.97 -12.32 4.86
C VAL A 265 -5.97 -11.22 5.19
N PHE A 266 -5.46 -10.00 5.36
CA PHE A 266 -6.24 -8.78 5.54
C PHE A 266 -5.94 -7.83 4.36
N ILE A 267 -6.89 -7.67 3.46
CA ILE A 267 -6.79 -6.78 2.30
C ILE A 267 -7.41 -5.45 2.66
N TRP A 268 -6.72 -4.33 2.39
CA TRP A 268 -7.29 -2.99 2.58
C TRP A 268 -7.18 -2.12 1.34
N HIS A 269 -8.15 -1.20 1.24
CA HIS A 269 -8.13 -0.09 0.33
C HIS A 269 -7.09 0.96 0.76
N ALA A 270 -6.40 1.61 -0.19
CA ALA A 270 -5.32 2.55 0.09
C ALA A 270 -5.65 3.71 1.04
N ASN A 271 -6.93 4.06 1.18
CA ASN A 271 -7.38 5.12 2.08
C ASN A 271 -7.91 4.63 3.43
N LEU A 272 -7.95 3.32 3.67
CA LEU A 272 -8.33 2.79 4.98
C LEU A 272 -7.29 3.24 6.01
N MET A 273 -7.74 3.92 7.07
CA MET A 273 -6.89 4.34 8.16
C MET A 273 -6.50 3.11 8.98
N HIS A 274 -5.20 2.88 9.10
CA HIS A 274 -4.65 1.70 9.78
C HIS A 274 -3.26 1.97 10.38
N GLY A 275 -2.77 1.06 11.21
CA GLY A 275 -1.45 1.15 11.82
C GLY A 275 -1.10 -0.11 12.61
N GLY A 276 -0.06 -0.02 13.44
CA GLY A 276 0.36 -1.08 14.33
C GLY A 276 0.22 -0.67 15.79
N GLU A 277 -0.42 -1.53 16.59
CA GLU A 277 -0.48 -1.35 18.03
C GLU A 277 0.92 -1.50 18.69
N PRO A 278 1.10 -0.98 19.91
CA PRO A 278 2.33 -1.19 20.67
C PRO A 278 2.68 -2.67 20.83
N HIS A 279 3.94 -3.01 20.59
CA HIS A 279 4.48 -4.34 20.86
C HIS A 279 4.80 -4.41 22.36
N ARG A 280 3.84 -4.86 23.17
CA ARG A 280 3.89 -4.81 24.64
C ARG A 280 4.88 -5.82 25.23
N ASP A 281 4.91 -7.03 24.70
CA ASP A 281 5.85 -8.07 25.13
C ASP A 281 6.99 -8.21 24.13
N LYS A 282 8.13 -7.55 24.40
CA LYS A 282 9.30 -7.52 23.51
C LYS A 282 10.00 -8.88 23.33
N THR A 283 9.58 -9.92 24.06
CA THR A 283 10.09 -11.28 23.87
C THR A 283 9.38 -12.03 22.75
N GLN A 284 8.21 -11.55 22.33
CA GLN A 284 7.42 -12.16 21.25
C GLN A 284 7.85 -11.63 19.88
N THR A 285 7.60 -12.40 18.84
CA THR A 285 7.69 -11.93 17.45
C THR A 285 6.31 -11.51 16.93
N ARG A 286 6.32 -10.75 15.83
CA ARG A 286 5.14 -10.53 14.99
C ARG A 286 5.58 -10.53 13.54
N LYS A 287 5.68 -11.72 12.99
CA LYS A 287 6.05 -11.99 11.61
C LYS A 287 4.84 -11.74 10.73
N SER A 288 5.02 -10.85 9.77
CA SER A 288 4.00 -10.58 8.78
C SER A 288 4.64 -10.11 7.48
N MET A 289 3.86 -10.16 6.41
CA MET A 289 4.22 -9.52 5.16
C MET A 289 3.06 -8.73 4.61
N VAL A 290 3.34 -7.67 3.87
CA VAL A 290 2.34 -6.91 3.12
C VAL A 290 2.78 -6.78 1.68
N PHE A 291 1.86 -7.02 0.76
CA PHE A 291 1.99 -6.79 -0.66
C PHE A 291 1.17 -5.58 -1.06
N HIS A 292 1.77 -4.63 -1.78
CA HIS A 292 1.09 -3.45 -2.30
C HIS A 292 0.92 -3.59 -3.81
N TYR A 293 -0.30 -3.34 -4.29
CA TYR A 293 -0.67 -3.51 -5.69
C TYR A 293 -1.14 -2.19 -6.26
N PHE A 294 -0.46 -1.73 -7.31
CA PHE A 294 -0.95 -0.60 -8.10
C PHE A 294 -1.78 -1.10 -9.29
N SER A 295 -2.89 -0.42 -9.54
CA SER A 295 -3.61 -0.52 -10.80
C SER A 295 -2.79 0.10 -11.93
N ARG A 296 -2.70 -0.60 -13.07
CA ARG A 296 -2.04 -0.10 -14.28
C ARG A 296 -2.80 1.00 -15.01
N ALA A 297 -4.09 1.18 -14.73
CA ALA A 297 -4.91 2.27 -15.29
C ALA A 297 -4.61 3.64 -14.67
N HIS A 298 -3.79 3.69 -13.60
CA HIS A 298 -3.58 4.88 -12.78
C HIS A 298 -2.15 5.41 -12.91
N ILE A 299 -1.99 6.73 -12.81
CA ILE A 299 -0.68 7.34 -12.59
C ILE A 299 -0.28 7.08 -11.15
N CYS A 300 0.85 6.42 -10.93
CA CYS A 300 1.30 6.02 -9.60
C CYS A 300 2.47 6.90 -9.14
N TYR A 301 2.42 7.41 -7.91
CA TYR A 301 3.45 8.32 -7.40
C TYR A 301 3.56 8.31 -5.87
N HIS A 302 4.61 8.96 -5.37
CA HIS A 302 4.88 9.12 -3.94
C HIS A 302 4.61 10.57 -3.53
N GLU A 303 3.48 10.82 -2.89
CA GLU A 303 3.00 12.18 -2.60
C GLU A 303 3.99 13.02 -1.79
N ILE A 304 4.51 12.51 -0.65
CA ILE A 304 5.47 13.26 0.19
C ILE A 304 6.71 13.72 -0.59
N THR A 305 7.27 12.81 -1.40
CA THR A 305 8.50 13.10 -2.17
C THR A 305 8.24 13.70 -3.55
N GLN A 306 6.98 13.74 -3.98
CA GLN A 306 6.50 14.18 -5.29
C GLN A 306 7.22 13.50 -6.46
N ARG A 307 7.45 12.18 -6.34
CA ARG A 307 8.16 11.37 -7.33
C ARG A 307 7.22 10.40 -8.01
N PRO A 308 7.35 10.17 -9.32
CA PRO A 308 6.64 9.07 -9.96
C PRO A 308 7.09 7.73 -9.36
N ALA A 309 6.17 6.78 -9.26
CA ALA A 309 6.48 5.44 -8.79
C ALA A 309 7.30 4.70 -9.85
N LEU A 310 8.36 4.02 -9.41
CA LEU A 310 9.18 3.19 -10.29
C LEU A 310 8.52 1.82 -10.43
N LEU A 311 7.87 1.57 -11.56
CA LEU A 311 7.23 0.28 -11.86
C LEU A 311 8.12 -0.53 -12.79
N GLY A 312 8.41 -1.79 -12.43
CA GLY A 312 9.27 -2.69 -13.21
C GLY A 312 10.34 -3.40 -12.40
#